data_AF-A0A7V9ML19-F1
#
_entry.id   AF-A0A7V9ML19-F1
#
_cell.length_a   1.000
_cell.length_b   1.000
_cell.length_c   1.000
_cell.angle_alpha   90.00
_cell.angle_beta   90.00
_cell.angle_gamma   90.00
#
_symmetry.space_group_name_H-M   'P 1'
#
loop_
_entity.id
_entity.type
_entity.pdbx_description
1 polymer ?
#
loop_
_entity_poly.entity_id
_entity_poly.type
_entity_poly.pdbx_seq_one_letter_code
_entity_poly.pdbx_strand_id
1 'polypeptide(L)'
;MTLKKQLSTYEIKGEKYGTGGRVLGKERTYTNHSIPIKPGTSIYLFKDGFADQFGGVRGKKFMKKKLKEVLFKISHLEMEEQQLVLSCYLDEWKGKLDQVDDILVIGVRF
;
A
#
# COMPACT_ATOMS: atom_id res chain seq x y z
N MET A 1 -23.73 -16.08 17.11
CA MET A 1 -22.30 -16.31 16.79
C MET A 1 -21.98 -15.59 15.50
N THR A 2 -21.48 -14.36 15.56
CA THR A 2 -21.08 -13.62 14.35
C THR A 2 -19.68 -14.06 13.97
N LEU A 3 -19.57 -14.87 12.92
CA LEU A 3 -18.28 -15.27 12.34
C LEU A 3 -17.54 -13.99 11.92
N LYS A 4 -16.57 -13.54 12.72
CA LYS A 4 -15.58 -12.56 12.27
C LYS A 4 -14.81 -13.24 11.14
N LYS A 5 -15.12 -12.87 9.89
CA LYS A 5 -14.36 -13.30 8.71
C LYS A 5 -12.92 -12.85 8.95
N GLN A 6 -12.03 -13.78 9.25
CA GLN A 6 -10.62 -13.50 9.45
C GLN A 6 -10.00 -13.21 8.08
N LEU A 7 -10.10 -11.96 7.67
CA LEU A 7 -9.44 -11.44 6.49
C LEU A 7 -7.94 -11.31 6.82
N SER A 8 -7.09 -11.84 5.94
CA SER A 8 -5.63 -11.83 6.08
C SER A 8 -5.00 -10.99 4.97
N THR A 9 -4.00 -10.18 5.32
CA THR A 9 -3.18 -9.47 4.33
C THR A 9 -1.98 -10.33 3.95
N TYR A 10 -1.77 -10.55 2.67
CA TYR A 10 -0.57 -11.22 2.13
C TYR A 10 0.31 -10.18 1.42
N GLU A 11 1.61 -10.18 1.72
CA GLU A 11 2.58 -9.22 1.15
C GLU A 11 3.64 -9.98 0.36
N ILE A 12 3.77 -9.63 -0.92
CA ILE A 12 4.85 -10.11 -1.78
C ILE A 12 5.97 -9.09 -1.69
N LYS A 13 7.13 -9.53 -1.19
CA LYS A 13 8.31 -8.66 -1.10
C LYS A 13 9.06 -8.71 -2.42
N GLY A 14 9.36 -7.54 -2.97
CA GLY A 14 10.30 -7.41 -4.08
C GLY A 14 11.75 -7.59 -3.62
N GLU A 15 12.64 -7.66 -4.61
CA GLU A 15 14.07 -7.71 -4.40
C GLU A 15 14.60 -6.40 -3.76
N LYS A 16 15.67 -6.50 -2.97
CA LYS A 16 16.22 -5.34 -2.21
C LYS A 16 17.14 -4.43 -3.03
N TYR A 17 17.17 -4.57 -4.34
CA TYR A 17 17.99 -3.77 -5.25
C TYR A 17 17.11 -3.06 -6.28
N GLY A 18 17.46 -1.81 -6.58
CA GLY A 18 16.75 -1.01 -7.57
C GLY A 18 16.92 -1.55 -8.99
N THR A 19 16.02 -1.14 -9.88
CA THR A 19 16.03 -1.54 -11.31
C THR A 19 17.20 -0.96 -12.09
N GLY A 20 17.87 0.10 -11.59
CA GLY A 20 19.07 0.73 -12.16
C GLY A 20 20.28 0.75 -11.19
N GLY A 21 21.48 1.07 -11.68
CA GLY A 21 22.72 1.13 -10.88
C GLY A 21 23.70 -0.04 -11.09
N ARG A 22 25.00 0.19 -10.86
CA ARG A 22 26.03 -0.87 -10.95
C ARG A 22 25.92 -1.81 -9.76
N VAL A 23 25.69 -3.09 -10.01
CA VAL A 23 25.88 -4.13 -8.99
C VAL A 23 27.28 -4.68 -9.18
N LEU A 24 28.19 -4.34 -8.29
CA LEU A 24 29.55 -4.87 -8.32
C LEU A 24 29.50 -6.36 -7.99
N GLY A 25 29.83 -7.20 -8.98
CA GLY A 25 30.12 -8.62 -8.77
C GLY A 25 28.92 -9.56 -8.55
N LYS A 26 27.67 -9.11 -8.74
CA LYS A 26 26.49 -9.99 -8.76
C LYS A 26 25.56 -9.68 -9.92
N GLU A 27 25.18 -10.72 -10.65
CA GLU A 27 24.10 -10.64 -11.64
C GLU A 27 22.77 -10.35 -10.94
N ARG A 28 21.96 -9.47 -11.52
CA ARG A 28 20.62 -9.16 -11.00
C ARG A 28 19.67 -10.25 -11.45
N THR A 29 19.17 -11.02 -10.51
CA THR A 29 18.07 -11.95 -10.76
C THR A 29 16.78 -11.36 -10.21
N TYR A 30 15.66 -11.66 -10.85
CA TYR A 30 14.34 -11.27 -10.37
C TYR A 30 13.49 -12.51 -10.19
N THR A 31 12.79 -12.61 -9.06
CA THR A 31 11.89 -13.73 -8.78
C THR A 31 10.48 -13.41 -9.29
N ASN A 32 9.95 -14.26 -10.17
CA ASN A 32 8.53 -14.21 -10.52
C ASN A 32 7.69 -14.89 -9.43
N HIS A 33 6.63 -14.21 -9.00
CA HIS A 33 5.66 -14.75 -8.06
C HIS A 33 4.32 -15.00 -8.76
N SER A 34 3.88 -16.25 -8.79
CA SER A 34 2.56 -16.65 -9.31
C SER A 34 1.66 -17.06 -8.14
N ILE A 35 0.47 -16.45 -8.05
CA ILE A 35 -0.45 -16.66 -6.92
C ILE A 35 -1.86 -16.91 -7.46
N PRO A 36 -2.56 -17.95 -6.98
CA PRO A 36 -3.96 -18.16 -7.34
C PRO A 36 -4.85 -17.07 -6.71
N ILE A 37 -5.70 -16.46 -7.53
CA ILE A 37 -6.62 -15.39 -7.11
C ILE A 37 -8.04 -15.97 -7.00
N LYS A 38 -8.77 -15.58 -5.95
CA LYS A 38 -10.20 -15.89 -5.79
C LYS A 38 -11.05 -14.66 -6.16
N PRO A 39 -12.27 -14.83 -6.69
CA PRO A 39 -13.20 -13.72 -6.88
C PRO A 39 -13.41 -12.93 -5.57
N GLY A 40 -13.48 -11.62 -5.67
CA GLY A 40 -13.51 -10.65 -4.58
C GLY A 40 -12.13 -10.28 -4.01
N THR A 41 -11.02 -10.80 -4.54
CA THR A 41 -9.68 -10.46 -4.03
C THR A 41 -9.23 -9.11 -4.57
N SER A 42 -8.83 -8.21 -3.67
CA SER A 42 -8.22 -6.93 -4.04
C SER A 42 -6.70 -6.99 -3.92
N ILE A 43 -6.00 -6.51 -4.94
CA ILE A 43 -4.54 -6.43 -5.03
C ILE A 43 -4.15 -4.96 -5.09
N TYR A 44 -3.11 -4.60 -4.33
CA TYR A 44 -2.60 -3.23 -4.28
C TYR A 44 -1.10 -3.18 -4.57
N LEU A 45 -0.70 -2.19 -5.35
CA LEU A 45 0.68 -1.81 -5.60
C LEU A 45 0.85 -0.34 -5.20
N PHE A 46 1.87 0.00 -4.43
CA PHE A 46 2.09 1.37 -3.99
C PHE A 46 3.56 1.71 -3.81
N LYS A 47 3.87 3.00 -3.91
CA LYS A 47 5.18 3.58 -3.55
C LYS A 47 5.23 3.95 -2.07
N ASP A 48 6.44 4.15 -1.56
CA ASP A 48 6.66 4.47 -0.14
C ASP A 48 6.18 5.86 0.26
N GLY A 49 6.03 6.80 -0.68
CA GLY A 49 5.61 8.18 -0.40
C GLY A 49 4.31 8.29 0.43
N PHE A 50 3.32 7.42 0.21
CA PHE A 50 2.09 7.43 1.03
C PHE A 50 2.42 7.12 2.51
N ALA A 51 3.23 6.08 2.74
CA ALA A 51 3.62 5.65 4.07
C ALA A 51 4.58 6.65 4.75
N ASP A 52 5.39 7.34 3.96
CA ASP A 52 6.37 8.32 4.44
C ASP A 52 5.77 9.71 4.70
N GLN A 53 4.53 9.97 4.26
CA GLN A 53 3.85 11.23 4.51
C GLN A 53 3.77 11.56 6.02
N PHE A 54 4.27 12.75 6.37
CA PHE A 54 4.16 13.29 7.71
C PHE A 54 2.78 13.92 7.94
N GLY A 55 2.28 13.79 9.17
CA GLY A 55 0.93 14.20 9.50
C GLY A 55 0.48 13.91 10.93
N GLY A 56 -0.80 14.15 11.17
CA GLY A 56 -1.46 14.03 12.45
C GLY A 56 -0.97 15.05 13.49
N VAL A 57 -1.60 15.03 14.66
CA VAL A 57 -1.34 15.99 15.76
C VAL A 57 0.13 16.06 16.18
N ARG A 58 0.87 14.96 16.00
CA ARG A 58 2.27 14.83 16.41
C ARG A 58 3.28 14.94 15.26
N GLY A 59 2.84 15.26 14.03
CA GLY A 59 3.71 15.37 12.86
C GLY A 59 4.53 14.10 12.61
N LYS A 60 3.90 12.92 12.65
CA LYS A 60 4.59 11.63 12.46
C LYS A 60 4.37 11.09 11.04
N LYS A 61 5.24 10.19 10.59
CA LYS A 61 4.99 9.40 9.38
C LYS A 61 3.73 8.56 9.50
N PHE A 62 3.03 8.33 8.38
CA PHE A 62 1.84 7.49 8.34
C PHE A 62 2.16 6.02 8.64
N MET A 63 3.28 5.53 8.11
CA MET A 63 3.81 4.16 8.18
C MET A 63 3.00 3.13 7.39
N LYS A 64 3.70 2.15 6.78
CA LYS A 64 3.10 1.07 5.99
C LYS A 64 2.06 0.26 6.77
N LYS A 65 2.22 0.13 8.10
CA LYS A 65 1.26 -0.58 8.96
C LYS A 65 -0.14 0.05 8.91
N LYS A 66 -0.23 1.39 9.02
CA LYS A 66 -1.53 2.08 8.97
C LYS A 66 -2.15 2.02 7.58
N LEU A 67 -1.34 2.12 6.52
CA LEU A 67 -1.83 1.96 5.16
C LEU A 67 -2.49 0.59 4.96
N LYS A 68 -1.82 -0.49 5.39
CA LYS A 68 -2.40 -1.84 5.37
C LYS A 68 -3.71 -1.93 6.18
N GLU A 69 -3.78 -1.28 7.35
CA GLU A 69 -5.00 -1.24 8.16
C GLU A 69 -6.15 -0.47 7.49
N VAL A 70 -5.86 0.65 6.81
CA VAL A 70 -6.87 1.41 6.05
C VAL A 70 -7.36 0.60 4.87
N LEU A 71 -6.46 0.07 4.03
CA LEU A 71 -6.79 -0.80 2.90
C LEU A 71 -7.65 -2.00 3.33
N PHE A 72 -7.32 -2.59 4.47
CA PHE A 72 -8.09 -3.66 5.07
C PHE A 72 -9.51 -3.22 5.42
N LYS A 73 -9.65 -2.08 6.12
CA LYS A 73 -10.96 -1.56 6.55
C LYS A 73 -11.86 -1.24 5.37
N ILE A 74 -11.30 -0.68 4.29
CA ILE A 74 -12.07 -0.24 3.12
C ILE A 74 -12.24 -1.34 2.07
N SER A 75 -11.61 -2.51 2.25
CA SER A 75 -11.56 -3.60 1.26
C SER A 75 -12.93 -4.09 0.75
N HIS A 76 -13.99 -3.85 1.50
CA HIS A 76 -15.37 -4.22 1.16
C HIS A 76 -16.10 -3.20 0.27
N LEU A 77 -15.59 -1.98 0.15
CA LEU A 77 -16.15 -0.91 -0.69
C LEU A 77 -15.79 -1.11 -2.16
N GLU A 78 -16.51 -0.46 -3.08
CA GLU A 78 -16.13 -0.47 -4.50
C GLU A 78 -14.79 0.24 -4.75
N MET A 79 -14.09 -0.14 -5.82
CA MET A 79 -12.72 0.36 -6.07
C MET A 79 -12.63 1.89 -6.16
N GLU A 80 -13.65 2.54 -6.73
CA GLU A 80 -13.76 4.01 -6.80
C GLU A 80 -13.93 4.63 -5.42
N GLU A 81 -14.79 4.04 -4.57
CA GLU A 81 -14.99 4.50 -3.20
C GLU A 81 -13.72 4.32 -2.35
N GLN A 82 -12.98 3.23 -2.55
CA GLN A 82 -11.70 3.02 -1.88
C GLN A 82 -10.67 4.09 -2.25
N GLN A 83 -10.61 4.48 -3.52
CA GLN A 83 -9.74 5.56 -3.99
C GLN A 83 -10.08 6.88 -3.29
N LEU A 84 -11.36 7.23 -3.22
CA LEU A 84 -11.82 8.43 -2.53
C LEU A 84 -11.45 8.40 -1.05
N VAL A 85 -11.73 7.30 -0.37
CA VAL A 85 -11.43 7.15 1.07
C VAL A 85 -9.92 7.24 1.33
N LEU A 86 -9.08 6.63 0.49
CA LEU A 86 -7.62 6.76 0.62
C LEU A 86 -7.15 8.21 0.43
N SER A 87 -7.72 8.95 -0.52
CA SER A 87 -7.42 10.36 -0.73
C SER A 87 -7.79 11.19 0.50
N CYS A 88 -9.01 11.02 1.02
CA CYS A 88 -9.44 11.70 2.24
C CYS A 88 -8.54 11.39 3.43
N TYR A 89 -8.21 10.11 3.65
CA TYR A 89 -7.29 9.72 4.73
C TYR A 89 -5.92 10.38 4.61
N LEU A 90 -5.38 10.48 3.40
CA LEU A 90 -4.09 11.10 3.16
C LEU A 90 -4.12 12.60 3.43
N ASP A 91 -5.15 13.30 2.93
CA ASP A 91 -5.30 14.75 3.11
C ASP A 91 -5.56 15.11 4.57
N GLU A 92 -6.42 14.36 5.26
CA GLU A 92 -6.66 14.52 6.70
C GLU A 92 -5.39 14.24 7.52
N TRP A 93 -4.64 13.20 7.17
CA TRP A 93 -3.39 12.89 7.85
C TRP A 93 -2.37 14.01 7.65
N LYS A 94 -2.08 14.37 6.40
CA LYS A 94 -1.13 15.41 6.02
C LYS A 94 -1.50 16.75 6.66
N GLY A 95 -2.80 17.08 6.70
CA GLY A 95 -3.29 18.36 7.19
C GLY A 95 -2.67 19.52 6.41
N LYS A 96 -1.96 20.40 7.12
CA LYS A 96 -1.28 21.55 6.52
C LYS A 96 0.19 21.30 6.16
N LEU A 97 0.70 20.08 6.39
CA LEU A 97 2.07 19.76 6.06
C LEU A 97 2.22 19.53 4.56
N ASP A 98 3.39 19.80 4.02
CA ASP A 98 3.65 19.55 2.61
C ASP A 98 3.79 18.06 2.33
N GLN A 99 3.51 17.69 1.07
CA GLN A 99 3.82 16.37 0.59
C GLN A 99 5.33 16.20 0.44
N VAL A 100 5.86 15.07 0.93
CA VAL A 100 7.32 14.87 1.04
C VAL A 100 7.94 14.05 -0.08
N ASP A 101 7.13 13.29 -0.82
CA ASP A 101 7.57 12.40 -1.90
C ASP A 101 6.40 12.14 -2.87
N ASP A 102 6.69 11.55 -4.03
CA ASP A 102 5.66 11.12 -4.97
C ASP A 102 4.78 10.00 -4.37
N ILE A 103 3.46 10.19 -4.47
CA ILE A 103 2.49 9.24 -3.95
C ILE A 103 1.80 8.54 -5.12
N LEU A 104 1.85 7.20 -5.11
CA LEU A 104 1.13 6.35 -6.05
C LEU A 104 0.59 5.12 -5.34
N VAL A 105 -0.71 4.86 -5.52
CA VAL A 105 -1.39 3.64 -5.10
C VAL A 105 -2.26 3.18 -6.27
N ILE A 106 -2.11 1.92 -6.67
CA ILE A 106 -2.92 1.26 -7.70
C ILE A 106 -3.62 0.09 -7.02
N GLY A 107 -4.93 -0.04 -7.24
CA GLY A 107 -5.72 -1.15 -6.74
C GLY A 107 -6.49 -1.82 -7.87
N VAL A 108 -6.60 -3.14 -7.82
CA VAL A 108 -7.39 -3.95 -8.77
C VAL A 108 -8.16 -5.01 -7.98
N ARG A 109 -9.41 -5.24 -8.37
CA ARG A 109 -10.25 -6.32 -7.82
C ARG A 109 -10.62 -7.31 -8.91
N PHE A 110 -10.55 -8.59 -8.57
CA PHE A 110 -10.94 -9.72 -9.42
C PHE A 110 -12.21 -10.38 -8.90
#